data_AF-A0A358C1T1-F1
#
_entry.id   AF-A0A358C1T1-F1
#
_cell.length_a   1.000
_cell.length_b   1.000
_cell.length_c   1.000
_cell.angle_alpha   90.00
_cell.angle_beta   90.00
_cell.angle_gamma   90.00
#
_symmetry.space_group_name_H-M   'P 1'
#
loop_
_entity.id
_entity.type
_entity.pdbx_description
1 polymer ?
#
loop_
_entity_poly.entity_id
_entity_poly.type
_entity_poly.pdbx_seq_one_letter_code
_entity_poly.pdbx_strand_id
1 'polypeptide(L)' 'MPERKTFKSGEEVRAEITEKFNALNVESSVQQSILDLVLEENRQAWIRGKEYGWTKAWNWKRKKETQAA' A
#
# COMPACT_ATOMS: atom_id res chain seq x y z
N MET A 1 7.03 -2.94 25.16
CA MET A 1 5.68 -2.94 24.54
C MET A 1 5.87 -2.53 23.08
N PRO A 2 5.62 -3.40 22.08
CA PRO A 2 5.67 -2.96 20.69
C PRO A 2 4.50 -2.01 20.45
N GLU A 3 4.80 -0.77 20.05
CA GLU A 3 3.80 0.22 19.70
C GLU A 3 2.87 -0.35 18.62
N ARG A 4 1.57 -0.41 18.91
CA ARG A 4 0.57 -0.77 17.90
C ARG A 4 0.59 0.35 16.87
N LYS A 5 1.20 0.11 15.71
CA LYS A 5 1.06 0.98 14.54
C LYS A 5 -0.43 1.03 14.19
N THR A 6 -1.11 2.08 14.61
CA THR A 6 -2.48 2.38 14.19
C THR A 6 -2.41 2.79 12.73
N PHE A 7 -2.97 1.97 11.85
CA PHE A 7 -3.14 2.33 10.46
C PHE A 7 -4.12 3.50 10.38
N LYS A 8 -3.67 4.63 9.85
CA LYS A 8 -4.53 5.79 9.56
C LYS A 8 -5.58 5.38 8.53
N SER A 9 -6.79 5.89 8.68
CA SER A 9 -7.84 5.68 7.68
C SER A 9 -7.47 6.38 6.36
N GLY A 10 -8.04 5.92 5.24
CA GLY A 10 -7.78 6.55 3.94
C GLY A 10 -8.24 8.02 3.88
N GLU A 11 -9.22 8.38 4.70
CA GLU A 11 -9.77 9.73 4.81
C GLU A 11 -8.82 10.66 5.59
N GLU A 12 -8.24 10.16 6.69
CA GLU A 12 -7.21 10.88 7.46
C GLU A 12 -5.95 11.15 6.63
N VAL A 13 -5.53 10.16 5.83
CA VAL A 13 -4.37 10.31 4.94
C VAL A 13 -4.63 11.35 3.86
N ARG A 14 -5.84 11.38 3.28
CA ARG A 14 -6.22 12.40 2.29
C ARG A 14 -6.21 13.80 2.88
N ALA A 15 -6.82 13.97 4.06
CA ALA A 15 -6.86 15.26 4.74
C ALA A 15 -5.45 15.82 5.02
N GLU A 16 -4.55 14.98 5.55
CA GLU A 16 -3.16 15.37 5.84
C GLU A 16 -2.37 15.75 4.58
N ILE A 17 -2.57 15.01 3.47
CA ILE A 17 -1.92 15.29 2.19
C ILE A 17 -2.43 16.61 1.60
N THR A 18 -3.75 16.85 1.63
CA THR A 18 -4.35 18.10 1.15
C THR A 18 -3.87 19.30 1.96
N GLU A 19 -3.76 19.18 3.29
CA GLU A 19 -3.23 20.25 4.14
C GLU A 19 -1.78 20.61 3.77
N LYS A 20 -0.95 19.60 3.51
CA LYS A 20 0.45 19.81 3.05
C LYS A 20 0.52 20.45 1.67
N PHE A 21 -0.35 20.05 0.74
CA PHE A 21 -0.39 20.67 -0.59
C PHE A 21 -0.82 22.14 -0.53
N ASN A 22 -1.79 22.47 0.31
CA ASN A 22 -2.21 23.84 0.55
C ASN A 22 -1.09 24.68 1.17
N ALA A 23 -0.35 24.12 2.13
CA ALA A 23 0.81 24.79 2.73
C ALA A 23 1.93 25.11 1.71
N LEU A 24 2.02 24.31 0.64
CA LEU A 24 3.00 24.47 -0.43
C LEU A 24 2.46 25.26 -1.64
N ASN A 25 1.22 25.79 -1.57
CA ASN A 25 0.55 26.46 -2.69
C ASN A 25 0.55 25.64 -3.98
N VAL A 26 0.43 24.31 -3.87
CA VAL A 26 0.35 23.43 -5.03
C VAL A 26 -0.99 23.67 -5.72
N GLU A 27 -0.95 23.91 -7.02
CA GLU A 27 -2.15 24.09 -7.84
C GLU A 27 -3.06 22.85 -7.76
N SER A 28 -4.38 23.06 -7.64
CA SER A 28 -5.36 21.98 -7.43
C SER A 28 -5.31 20.89 -8.52
N SER A 29 -4.98 21.27 -9.76
CA SER A 29 -4.80 20.35 -10.90
C SER A 29 -3.63 19.38 -10.67
N VAL A 30 -2.54 19.87 -10.08
CA VAL A 30 -1.34 19.09 -9.71
C VAL A 30 -1.62 18.22 -8.49
N GLN A 31 -2.37 18.74 -7.49
CA GLN A 31 -2.77 17.96 -6.32
C GLN A 31 -3.54 16.70 -6.71
N GLN A 32 -4.52 16.84 -7.62
CA GLN A 32 -5.31 15.71 -8.11
C GLN A 32 -4.42 14.67 -8.82
N SER A 33 -3.51 15.13 -9.69
CA SER A 33 -2.59 14.24 -10.40
C SER A 33 -1.68 13.45 -9.45
N ILE A 34 -1.20 14.07 -8.38
CA ILE A 34 -0.37 13.40 -7.37
C ILE A 34 -1.20 12.39 -6.57
N LEU A 35 -2.43 12.74 -6.17
CA LEU A 35 -3.32 11.83 -5.46
C LEU A 35 -3.64 10.58 -6.30
N ASP A 36 -3.93 10.76 -7.59
CA ASP A 36 -4.22 9.65 -8.50
C ASP A 36 -3.00 8.72 -8.66
N LEU A 37 -1.79 9.29 -8.78
CA LEU A 37 -0.54 8.52 -8.83
C LEU A 37 -0.33 7.70 -7.54
N VAL A 38 -0.48 8.34 -6.37
CA VAL A 38 -0.31 7.68 -5.07
C VAL A 38 -1.33 6.55 -4.85
N LEU A 39 -2.57 6.73 -5.32
CA LEU A 39 -3.59 5.68 -5.24
C LEU A 39 -3.27 4.50 -6.15
N GLU A 40 -2.80 4.75 -7.38
CA GLU A 40 -2.41 3.68 -8.29
C GLU A 40 -1.17 2.93 -7.79
N GLU A 41 -0.15 3.62 -7.27
CA GLU A 41 1.02 2.96 -6.67
C GLU A 41 0.64 2.08 -5.47
N ASN A 42 -0.26 2.55 -4.60
CA ASN A 42 -0.77 1.76 -3.49
C ASN A 42 -1.54 0.52 -3.95
N ARG A 43 -2.36 0.66 -5.00
CA ARG A 43 -3.08 -0.47 -5.61
C ARG A 43 -2.10 -1.49 -6.18
N GLN A 44 -1.08 -1.06 -6.91
CA GLN A 44 -0.03 -1.92 -7.45
C GLN A 44 0.76 -2.61 -6.34
N ALA A 45 1.09 -1.90 -5.26
CA ALA A 45 1.76 -2.49 -4.09
C ALA A 45 0.90 -3.59 -3.44
N TRP A 46 -0.41 -3.40 -3.35
CA TRP A 46 -1.34 -4.42 -2.84
C TRP A 46 -1.43 -5.64 -3.75
N ILE A 47 -1.49 -5.44 -5.07
CA ILE A 47 -1.47 -6.52 -6.06
C ILE A 47 -0.19 -7.34 -5.91
N ARG A 48 0.98 -6.67 -5.94
CA ARG A 48 2.29 -7.31 -5.74
C ARG A 48 2.38 -8.04 -4.40
N GLY A 49 1.85 -7.45 -3.33
CA GLY A 49 1.78 -8.07 -2.01
C GLY A 49 0.95 -9.35 -1.99
N LYS A 50 -0.19 -9.37 -2.69
CA LYS A 50 -1.03 -10.56 -2.85
C LYS A 50 -0.37 -11.64 -3.71
N GLU A 51 0.24 -11.26 -4.83
CA GLU A 51 0.99 -12.17 -5.70
C GLU A 51 2.17 -12.81 -4.96
N TYR A 52 2.90 -12.02 -4.17
CA TYR A 52 3.97 -12.53 -3.31
C TYR A 52 3.45 -13.49 -2.24
N GLY A 53 2.33 -13.15 -1.59
CA GLY A 53 1.66 -14.02 -0.62
C GLY A 53 1.23 -15.36 -1.22
N TRP A 54 0.62 -15.34 -2.40
CA TRP A 54 0.22 -16.54 -3.14
C TRP A 54 1.42 -17.40 -3.53
N THR A 55 2.47 -16.78 -4.09
CA THR A 55 3.68 -17.48 -4.53
C THR A 55 4.41 -18.12 -3.34
N LYS A 56 4.46 -17.45 -2.19
CA LYS A 56 5.04 -17.97 -0.96
C LYS A 56 4.24 -19.15 -0.40
N ALA A 57 2.90 -19.06 -0.40
CA ALA A 57 2.03 -20.16 0.02
C ALA A 57 2.16 -21.38 -0.90
N TRP A 58 2.23 -21.14 -2.21
CA TRP A 58 2.46 -22.17 -3.22
C TRP A 58 3.81 -22.90 -3.03
N ASN A 59 4.89 -22.14 -2.88
CA ASN A 59 6.23 -22.69 -2.65
C ASN A 59 6.33 -23.44 -1.31
N TRP A 60 5.60 -23.00 -0.28
CA TRP A 60 5.52 -23.71 0.99
C TRP A 60 4.83 -25.08 0.83
N LYS A 61 3.69 -25.14 0.13
CA LYS A 61 2.98 -26.38 -0.16
C LYS A 61 3.87 -27.37 -0.91
N ARG A 62 4.56 -26.88 -1.96
CA ARG A 62 5.47 -27.69 -2.78
C ARG A 62 6.62 -28.30 -1.96
N LYS A 63 7.24 -27.52 -1.07
CA LYS A 63 8.32 -28.02 -0.19
C LYS A 63 7.84 -29.09 0.78
N LYS A 64 6.60 -28.98 1.31
CA LYS A 64 6.01 -30.02 2.17
C LYS A 64 5.78 -31.33 1.42
N GLU A 65 5.28 -31.28 0.19
CA GLU A 65 5.09 -32.48 -0.63
C GLU A 65 6.42 -33.15 -1.00
N THR A 66 7.48 -32.36 -1.20
CA THR A 66 8.82 -32.88 -1.53
C THR A 66 9.54 -33.48 -0.32
N GLN A 67 9.22 -33.08 0.91
CA GLN A 67 9.78 -33.65 2.16
C GLN A 67 9.03 -34.89 2.66
N ALA A 68 7.81 -35.12 2.17
CA ALA A 68 6.98 -36.26 2.54
C ALA A 68 7.12 -37.45 1.58
N ALA A 69 7.88 -37.29 0.48
CA ALA A 69 8.26 -38.33 -0.47
C ALA A 69 9.68 -38.83 -0.19
#